data_AF-A0A0J7LWM9-F1
#
_entry.id   AF-A0A0J7LWM9-F1
#
_cell.length_a   1.000
_cell.length_b   1.000
_cell.length_c   1.000
_cell.angle_alpha   90.00
_cell.angle_beta   90.00
_cell.angle_gamma   90.00
#
_symmetry.space_group_name_H-M   'P 1'
#
loop_
_entity.id
_entity.type
_entity.pdbx_description
1 polymer ?
#
loop_
_entity_poly.entity_id
_entity_poly.type
_entity_poly.pdbx_seq_one_letter_code
_entity_poly.pdbx_strand_id
1 'polypeptide(L)'
;MLKHPTLDKLHALKLTGMAAALADQSATPDITDLSFEERLGLLVDREMTERDNRRMTSRLRRARLRHTAILEDIDYRHSRGLDKGLVQSLAGCQWVKEHLNVLITGPTGVGKTWLACALAHKACREGYTAQYVRLTRLMRELTIAKGDGQYSKLLTNLAKVDVLILDDWGLMKLSAENRRDLLEVLEDRHGRRSTIATSQLPIEEWHGVIGDATLADAILDRLVHNAYKINLRGESMRKQQAKLTTTETSE
;
A
#
# COMPACT_ATOMS: atom_id res chain seq x y z
N MET A 1 4.67 -32.59 36.14
CA MET A 1 5.44 -31.40 35.70
C MET A 1 4.52 -30.20 35.70
N LEU A 2 4.92 -29.09 36.34
CA LEU A 2 4.08 -27.90 36.47
C LEU A 2 3.95 -27.21 35.10
N LYS A 3 2.84 -27.48 34.38
CA LYS A 3 2.54 -26.87 33.07
C LYS A 3 2.26 -25.36 33.18
N HIS A 4 1.66 -24.92 34.28
CA HIS A 4 1.34 -23.51 34.56
C HIS A 4 2.58 -22.58 34.50
N PRO A 5 3.69 -22.85 35.21
CA PRO A 5 4.92 -22.07 35.10
C PRO A 5 5.51 -21.94 33.70
N THR A 6 5.29 -22.91 32.81
CA THR A 6 5.85 -22.85 31.45
C THR A 6 5.00 -21.93 30.57
N LEU A 7 3.67 -22.02 30.65
CA LEU A 7 2.76 -21.10 29.95
C LEU A 7 2.99 -19.65 30.41
N ASP A 8 3.13 -19.42 31.72
CA ASP A 8 3.41 -18.09 32.27
C ASP A 8 4.72 -17.52 31.72
N LYS A 9 5.78 -18.33 31.65
CA LYS A 9 7.07 -17.94 31.05
C LYS A 9 6.96 -17.64 29.56
N LEU A 10 6.20 -18.43 28.80
CA LEU A 10 5.98 -18.18 27.36
C LEU A 10 5.25 -16.84 27.15
N HIS A 11 4.24 -16.54 27.96
CA HIS A 11 3.56 -15.24 27.93
C HIS A 11 4.51 -14.08 28.30
N ALA A 12 5.33 -14.24 29.33
CA ALA A 12 6.33 -13.25 29.74
C ALA A 12 7.36 -12.96 28.62
N LEU A 13 7.76 -13.99 27.87
CA LEU A 13 8.63 -13.88 26.70
C LEU A 13 7.92 -13.37 25.43
N LYS A 14 6.60 -13.10 25.51
CA LYS A 14 5.74 -12.70 24.37
C LYS A 14 5.70 -13.75 23.25
N LEU A 15 5.80 -15.03 23.62
CA LEU A 15 5.64 -16.20 22.75
C LEU A 15 4.19 -16.72 22.83
N THR A 16 3.23 -15.86 22.51
CA THR A 16 1.80 -16.12 22.68
C THR A 16 1.28 -17.26 21.84
N GLY A 17 1.84 -17.46 20.64
CA GLY A 17 1.46 -18.55 19.75
C GLY A 17 2.01 -19.89 20.21
N MET A 18 3.24 -19.93 20.73
CA MET A 18 3.75 -21.14 21.40
C MET A 18 2.92 -21.48 22.64
N ALA A 19 2.51 -20.48 23.43
CA ALA A 19 1.66 -20.71 24.60
C ALA A 19 0.30 -21.30 24.22
N ALA A 20 -0.36 -20.74 23.20
CA ALA A 20 -1.62 -21.25 22.67
C ALA A 20 -1.47 -22.67 22.13
N ALA A 21 -0.47 -22.92 21.28
CA ALA A 21 -0.26 -24.26 20.73
C ALA A 21 0.11 -25.30 21.80
N LEU A 22 0.81 -24.91 22.87
CA LEU A 22 1.12 -25.82 23.99
C LEU A 22 -0.14 -26.20 24.78
N ALA A 23 -1.09 -25.26 24.93
CA ALA A 23 -2.40 -25.52 25.51
C ALA A 23 -3.22 -26.46 24.60
N ASP A 24 -3.26 -26.20 23.29
CA ASP A 24 -3.99 -27.01 22.31
C ASP A 24 -3.43 -28.44 22.21
N GLN A 25 -2.10 -28.60 22.18
CA GLN A 25 -1.44 -29.90 22.19
C GLN A 25 -1.82 -30.69 23.46
N SER A 26 -1.89 -30.03 24.61
CA SER A 26 -2.29 -30.70 25.87
C SER A 26 -3.74 -31.21 25.84
N ALA A 27 -4.59 -30.69 24.97
CA ALA A 27 -5.98 -31.10 24.80
C ALA A 27 -6.18 -32.11 23.65
N THR A 28 -5.13 -32.43 22.89
CA THR A 28 -5.20 -33.33 21.73
C THR A 28 -4.80 -34.76 22.14
N PRO A 29 -5.70 -35.76 22.10
CA PRO A 29 -5.44 -37.11 22.60
C PRO A 29 -4.28 -37.83 21.90
N ASP A 30 -4.18 -37.71 20.58
CA ASP A 30 -3.21 -38.45 19.76
C ASP A 30 -1.91 -37.68 19.54
N ILE A 31 -1.70 -36.56 20.26
CA ILE A 31 -0.50 -35.74 20.09
C ILE A 31 0.79 -36.50 20.46
N THR A 32 0.68 -37.56 21.26
CA THR A 32 1.81 -38.41 21.66
C THR A 32 2.33 -39.30 20.55
N ASP A 33 1.57 -39.49 19.48
CA ASP A 33 2.01 -40.23 18.29
C ASP A 33 3.07 -39.43 17.50
N LEU A 34 3.10 -38.11 17.69
CA LEU A 34 4.17 -37.25 17.21
C LEU A 34 5.38 -37.29 18.14
N SER A 35 6.56 -37.32 17.53
CA SER A 35 7.82 -37.17 18.24
C SER A 35 7.91 -35.82 18.98
N PHE A 36 8.84 -35.72 19.93
CA PHE A 36 9.09 -34.45 20.61
C PHE A 36 9.45 -33.33 19.63
N GLU A 37 10.29 -33.63 18.63
CA GLU A 37 10.74 -32.65 17.63
C GLU A 37 9.59 -32.14 16.77
N GLU A 38 8.68 -33.03 16.33
CA GLU A 38 7.49 -32.64 15.57
C GLU A 38 6.56 -31.74 16.40
N ARG A 39 6.31 -32.12 17.66
CA ARG A 39 5.50 -31.28 18.55
C ARG A 39 6.13 -29.92 18.81
N LEU A 40 7.44 -29.87 19.06
CA LEU A 40 8.16 -28.61 19.24
C LEU A 40 8.12 -27.77 17.97
N GLY A 41 8.29 -28.39 16.80
CA GLY A 41 8.14 -27.76 15.48
C GLY A 41 6.79 -27.05 15.34
N LEU A 42 5.69 -27.75 15.64
CA LEU A 42 4.34 -27.17 15.60
C LEU A 42 4.17 -25.96 16.53
N LEU A 43 4.80 -25.96 17.72
CA LEU A 43 4.77 -24.81 18.63
C LEU A 43 5.49 -23.60 18.01
N VAL A 44 6.69 -23.82 17.46
CA VAL A 44 7.51 -22.78 16.85
C VAL A 44 6.84 -22.21 15.61
N ASP A 45 6.29 -23.07 14.75
CA ASP A 45 5.57 -22.68 13.54
C ASP A 45 4.33 -21.83 13.85
N ARG A 46 3.62 -22.16 14.93
CA ARG A 46 2.48 -21.35 15.40
C ARG A 46 2.93 -19.94 15.78
N GLU A 47 4.00 -19.81 16.55
CA GLU A 47 4.53 -18.50 16.96
C GLU A 47 5.06 -17.70 15.77
N MET A 48 5.77 -18.33 14.84
CA MET A 48 6.24 -17.67 13.63
C MET A 48 5.07 -17.15 12.80
N THR A 49 4.06 -17.99 12.57
CA THR A 49 2.83 -17.59 11.86
C THR A 49 2.12 -16.42 12.54
N GLU A 50 1.97 -16.45 13.87
CA GLU A 50 1.35 -15.34 14.60
C GLU A 50 2.18 -14.05 14.54
N ARG A 51 3.50 -14.14 14.61
CA ARG A 51 4.39 -12.98 14.49
C ARG A 51 4.28 -12.34 13.11
N ASP A 52 4.26 -13.15 12.07
CA ASP A 52 4.15 -12.64 10.70
C ASP A 52 2.77 -12.04 10.44
N ASN A 53 1.70 -12.65 10.96
CA ASN A 53 0.35 -12.07 10.93
C ASN A 53 0.29 -10.73 11.68
N ARG A 54 0.89 -10.63 12.88
CA ARG A 54 0.98 -9.37 13.65
C ARG A 54 1.75 -8.30 12.89
N ARG A 55 2.88 -8.65 12.26
CA ARG A 55 3.69 -7.73 11.43
C ARG A 55 2.91 -7.24 10.22
N MET A 56 2.28 -8.14 9.46
CA MET A 56 1.45 -7.81 8.30
C MET A 56 0.31 -6.87 8.70
N THR A 57 -0.43 -7.21 9.76
CA THR A 57 -1.55 -6.40 10.27
C THR A 57 -1.08 -5.01 10.69
N SER A 58 0.08 -4.91 11.36
CA SER A 58 0.69 -3.64 11.73
C SER A 58 1.07 -2.78 10.51
N ARG A 59 1.66 -3.39 9.47
CA ARG A 59 1.98 -2.70 8.20
C ARG A 59 0.72 -2.18 7.51
N LEU A 60 -0.32 -3.01 7.37
CA LEU A 60 -1.59 -2.62 6.75
C LEU A 60 -2.28 -1.49 7.52
N ARG A 61 -2.27 -1.55 8.86
CA ARG A 61 -2.82 -0.48 9.70
C ARG A 61 -2.05 0.84 9.52
N ARG A 62 -0.72 0.78 9.46
CA ARG A 62 0.14 1.96 9.22
C ARG A 62 -0.01 2.51 7.81
N ALA A 63 -0.34 1.65 6.85
CA ALA A 63 -0.53 2.06 5.46
C ALA A 63 -1.72 2.97 5.24
N ARG A 64 -2.74 2.94 6.13
CA ARG A 64 -3.93 3.80 6.06
C ARG A 64 -4.56 3.80 4.66
N LEU A 65 -4.57 2.62 4.02
CA LEU A 65 -5.11 2.45 2.67
C LEU A 65 -6.57 2.88 2.66
N ARG A 66 -6.95 3.62 1.62
CA ARG A 66 -8.31 4.12 1.47
C ARG A 66 -9.32 3.00 1.23
N HIS A 67 -8.89 1.93 0.55
CA HIS A 67 -9.70 0.76 0.25
C HIS A 67 -9.00 -0.48 0.78
N THR A 68 -9.78 -1.43 1.31
CA THR A 68 -9.32 -2.80 1.61
C THR A 68 -9.30 -3.63 0.32
N ALA A 69 -8.53 -3.16 -0.66
CA ALA A 69 -8.43 -3.77 -1.97
C ALA A 69 -7.35 -4.85 -2.00
N ILE A 70 -7.60 -5.96 -2.69
CA ILE A 70 -6.64 -7.04 -2.93
C ILE A 70 -6.60 -7.36 -4.43
N LEU A 71 -5.44 -7.82 -4.92
CA LEU A 71 -5.27 -8.04 -6.37
C LEU A 71 -6.14 -9.19 -6.89
N GLU A 72 -6.44 -10.14 -6.03
CA GLU A 72 -7.30 -11.29 -6.31
C GLU A 72 -8.74 -10.88 -6.67
N ASP A 73 -9.20 -9.72 -6.19
CA ASP A 73 -10.55 -9.19 -6.45
C ASP A 73 -10.63 -8.33 -7.72
N ILE A 74 -9.56 -8.30 -8.53
CA ILE A 74 -9.57 -7.50 -9.77
C ILE A 74 -10.58 -8.07 -10.76
N ASP A 75 -11.57 -7.26 -11.14
CA ASP A 75 -12.41 -7.54 -12.29
C ASP A 75 -11.67 -7.16 -13.59
N TYR A 76 -11.27 -8.18 -14.34
CA TYR A 76 -10.67 -8.08 -15.68
C TYR A 76 -11.70 -8.09 -16.81
N ARG A 77 -12.99 -8.36 -16.54
CA ARG A 77 -14.06 -8.38 -17.55
C ARG A 77 -14.47 -6.97 -17.95
N HIS A 78 -14.34 -6.01 -17.03
CA HIS A 78 -14.60 -4.61 -17.36
C HIS A 78 -13.53 -4.09 -18.31
N SER A 79 -13.94 -3.54 -19.46
CA SER A 79 -13.03 -3.09 -20.51
C SER A 79 -12.37 -1.75 -20.16
N ARG A 80 -11.41 -1.78 -19.24
CA ARG A 80 -10.66 -0.60 -18.77
C ARG A 80 -9.20 -0.59 -19.17
N GLY A 81 -8.82 -1.42 -20.14
CA GLY A 81 -7.46 -1.46 -20.69
C GLY A 81 -6.42 -1.96 -19.70
N LEU A 82 -6.82 -2.76 -18.70
CA LEU A 82 -5.91 -3.30 -17.70
C LEU A 82 -5.20 -4.54 -18.25
N ASP A 83 -3.87 -4.44 -18.41
CA ASP A 83 -3.04 -5.56 -18.80
C ASP A 83 -2.85 -6.55 -17.64
N LYS A 84 -3.37 -7.78 -17.80
CA LYS A 84 -3.27 -8.84 -16.80
C LYS A 84 -1.83 -9.29 -16.57
N GLY A 85 -1.00 -9.37 -17.62
CA GLY A 85 0.39 -9.76 -17.51
C GLY A 85 1.20 -8.76 -16.68
N LEU A 86 0.98 -7.46 -16.93
CA LEU A 86 1.60 -6.39 -16.14
C LEU A 86 1.13 -6.41 -14.67
N VAL A 87 -0.17 -6.58 -14.42
CA VAL A 87 -0.65 -6.66 -13.03
C VAL A 87 -0.04 -7.86 -12.30
N GLN A 88 0.09 -9.00 -12.98
CA GLN A 88 0.69 -10.20 -12.41
C GLN A 88 2.19 -10.02 -12.14
N SER A 89 2.93 -9.32 -13.01
CA SER A 89 4.33 -9.00 -12.75
C SER A 89 4.49 -8.05 -11.56
N LEU A 90 3.62 -7.03 -11.46
CA LEU A 90 3.59 -6.11 -10.32
C LEU A 90 3.20 -6.82 -9.01
N ALA A 91 2.38 -7.87 -9.06
CA ALA A 91 2.01 -8.67 -7.90
C ALA A 91 3.22 -9.36 -7.24
N GLY A 92 4.29 -9.63 -8.01
CA GLY A 92 5.56 -10.17 -7.49
C GLY A 92 6.39 -9.18 -6.67
N CYS A 93 5.98 -7.90 -6.60
CA CYS A 93 6.67 -6.84 -5.86
C CYS A 93 8.15 -6.63 -6.23
N GLN A 94 8.59 -7.11 -7.40
CA GLN A 94 9.94 -6.87 -7.91
C GLN A 94 10.19 -5.38 -8.14
N TRP A 95 9.18 -4.64 -8.62
CA TRP A 95 9.21 -3.19 -8.73
C TRP A 95 9.51 -2.48 -7.40
N VAL A 96 9.09 -3.04 -6.26
CA VAL A 96 9.39 -2.48 -4.93
C VAL A 96 10.87 -2.64 -4.60
N LYS A 97 11.42 -3.83 -4.88
CA LYS A 97 12.84 -4.17 -4.67
C LYS A 97 13.76 -3.34 -5.56
N GLU A 98 13.36 -3.11 -6.80
CA GLU A 98 14.11 -2.34 -7.80
C GLU A 98 13.86 -0.82 -7.72
N HIS A 99 13.03 -0.39 -6.76
CA HIS A 99 12.72 1.02 -6.52
C HIS A 99 12.07 1.73 -7.72
N LEU A 100 11.26 0.99 -8.48
CA LEU A 100 10.52 1.48 -9.63
C LEU A 100 9.18 2.07 -9.18
N ASN A 101 8.71 3.10 -9.87
CA ASN A 101 7.42 3.73 -9.57
C ASN A 101 6.28 3.08 -10.37
N VAL A 102 5.04 3.37 -9.98
CA VAL A 102 3.84 2.97 -10.73
C VAL A 102 2.93 4.18 -10.90
N LEU A 103 2.64 4.54 -12.14
CA LEU A 103 1.73 5.64 -12.46
C LEU A 103 0.42 5.06 -12.99
N ILE A 104 -0.68 5.42 -12.35
CA ILE A 104 -2.01 4.93 -12.70
C ILE A 104 -2.88 6.11 -13.13
N THR A 105 -3.11 6.26 -14.42
CA THR A 105 -3.92 7.33 -15.01
C THR A 105 -5.25 6.82 -15.53
N GLY A 106 -6.17 7.72 -15.87
CA GLY A 106 -7.48 7.38 -16.44
C GLY A 106 -8.64 8.19 -15.86
N PRO A 107 -9.86 8.06 -16.41
CA PRO A 107 -10.99 8.90 -16.00
C PRO A 107 -11.50 8.57 -14.59
N THR A 108 -12.42 9.38 -14.07
CA THR A 108 -12.98 9.17 -12.72
C THR A 108 -13.75 7.86 -12.62
N GLY A 109 -13.52 7.13 -11.53
CA GLY A 109 -14.30 5.94 -11.21
C GLY A 109 -13.84 4.62 -11.85
N VAL A 110 -12.79 4.61 -12.68
CA VAL A 110 -12.27 3.38 -13.32
C VAL A 110 -11.39 2.48 -12.42
N GLY A 111 -11.25 2.85 -11.14
CA GLY A 111 -10.54 2.03 -10.15
C GLY A 111 -9.06 2.37 -9.92
N LYS A 112 -8.57 3.55 -10.32
CA LYS A 112 -7.15 3.96 -10.12
C LYS A 112 -6.67 3.83 -8.67
N THR A 113 -7.34 4.51 -7.74
CA THR A 113 -7.03 4.46 -6.30
C THR A 113 -7.19 3.05 -5.73
N TRP A 114 -8.19 2.30 -6.22
CA TRP A 114 -8.42 0.93 -5.77
C TRP A 114 -7.24 0.03 -6.17
N LEU A 115 -6.76 0.14 -7.42
CA LEU A 115 -5.61 -0.62 -7.90
C LEU A 115 -4.32 -0.23 -7.17
N ALA A 116 -4.10 1.06 -6.90
CA ALA A 116 -2.98 1.52 -6.08
C ALA A 116 -3.02 0.90 -4.66
N CYS A 117 -4.20 0.87 -4.04
CA CYS A 117 -4.39 0.23 -2.73
C CYS A 117 -4.14 -1.28 -2.81
N ALA A 118 -4.61 -1.96 -3.87
CA ALA A 118 -4.41 -3.39 -4.04
C ALA A 118 -2.92 -3.77 -4.19
N LEU A 119 -2.17 -2.99 -4.97
CA LEU A 119 -0.72 -3.16 -5.11
C LEU A 119 0.01 -2.93 -3.79
N ALA A 120 -0.32 -1.86 -3.06
CA ALA A 120 0.28 -1.60 -1.74
C ALA A 120 -0.12 -2.65 -0.69
N HIS A 121 -1.35 -3.15 -0.74
CA HIS A 121 -1.80 -4.25 0.11
C HIS A 121 -0.99 -5.52 -0.16
N LYS A 122 -0.78 -5.86 -1.45
CA LYS A 122 0.09 -6.97 -1.83
C LYS A 122 1.52 -6.76 -1.33
N ALA A 123 2.08 -5.55 -1.48
CA ALA A 123 3.40 -5.23 -0.96
C ALA A 123 3.49 -5.43 0.58
N CYS A 124 2.45 -5.03 1.33
CA CYS A 124 2.36 -5.29 2.76
C CYS A 124 2.34 -6.77 3.13
N ARG A 125 1.68 -7.61 2.32
CA ARG A 125 1.69 -9.07 2.47
C ARG A 125 3.08 -9.66 2.21
N GLU A 126 3.82 -9.11 1.25
CA GLU A 126 5.20 -9.50 0.93
C GLU A 126 6.27 -8.90 1.87
N GLY A 127 5.85 -8.19 2.92
CA GLY A 127 6.75 -7.69 3.96
C GLY A 127 7.15 -6.23 3.86
N TYR A 128 6.71 -5.50 2.83
CA TYR A 128 7.03 -4.09 2.60
C TYR A 128 6.08 -3.15 3.34
N THR A 129 6.61 -2.06 3.85
CA THR A 129 5.78 -0.98 4.42
C THR A 129 5.12 -0.17 3.30
N ALA A 130 3.89 0.25 3.51
CA ALA A 130 3.21 1.17 2.60
C ALA A 130 2.60 2.33 3.37
N GLN A 131 2.29 3.42 2.66
CA GLN A 131 1.55 4.56 3.20
C GLN A 131 0.74 5.22 2.08
N TYR A 132 -0.56 5.37 2.30
CA TYR A 132 -1.45 6.12 1.44
C TYR A 132 -1.60 7.56 1.91
N VAL A 133 -1.45 8.50 0.99
CA VAL A 133 -1.77 9.92 1.20
C VAL A 133 -2.48 10.48 -0.03
N ARG A 134 -3.41 11.40 0.20
CA ARG A 134 -3.90 12.26 -0.90
C ARG A 134 -2.92 13.41 -1.05
N LEU A 135 -2.48 13.68 -2.28
CA LEU A 135 -1.46 14.68 -2.55
C LEU A 135 -1.84 16.05 -1.98
N THR A 136 -3.10 16.46 -2.16
CA THR A 136 -3.63 17.75 -1.66
C THR A 136 -3.58 17.86 -0.13
N ARG A 137 -3.76 16.75 0.59
CA ARG A 137 -3.65 16.72 2.05
C ARG A 137 -2.20 16.72 2.49
N LEU A 138 -1.34 15.94 1.81
CA LEU A 138 0.09 15.92 2.08
C LEU A 138 0.71 17.32 1.95
N MET A 139 0.37 18.07 0.90
CA MET A 139 0.88 19.44 0.73
C MET A 139 0.52 20.33 1.93
N ARG A 140 -0.73 20.25 2.41
CA ARG A 140 -1.17 20.98 3.60
C ARG A 140 -0.43 20.53 4.87
N GLU A 141 -0.25 19.23 5.04
CA GLU A 141 0.48 18.65 6.18
C GLU A 141 1.94 19.13 6.20
N LEU A 142 2.60 19.21 5.03
CA LEU A 142 3.97 19.73 4.91
C LEU A 142 4.05 21.21 5.28
N THR A 143 3.10 22.04 4.81
CA THR A 143 3.03 23.46 5.20
C THR A 143 2.87 23.63 6.71
N ILE A 144 1.97 22.88 7.34
CA ILE A 144 1.76 22.95 8.81
C ILE A 144 3.01 22.47 9.55
N ALA A 145 3.63 21.37 9.09
CA ALA A 145 4.80 20.79 9.73
C ALA A 145 6.01 21.74 9.74
N LYS A 146 6.11 22.69 8.79
CA LYS A 146 7.11 23.76 8.83
C LYS A 146 6.88 24.74 9.97
N GLY A 147 5.63 25.15 10.18
CA GLY A 147 5.26 26.06 11.27
C GLY A 147 5.53 25.46 12.65
N ASP A 148 5.31 24.16 12.81
CA ASP A 148 5.41 23.47 14.11
C ASP A 148 6.74 22.71 14.31
N GLY A 149 7.72 22.90 13.43
CA GLY A 149 9.04 22.27 13.51
C GLY A 149 9.06 20.74 13.30
N GLN A 150 8.00 20.16 12.75
CA GLN A 150 7.87 18.71 12.46
C GLN A 150 8.23 18.34 11.02
N TYR A 151 8.61 19.31 10.17
CA TYR A 151 8.84 19.11 8.74
C TYR A 151 9.86 17.99 8.44
N SER A 152 11.05 18.07 9.02
CA SER A 152 12.11 17.06 8.85
C SER A 152 11.66 15.66 9.28
N LYS A 153 10.87 15.57 10.37
CA LYS A 153 10.32 14.30 10.85
C LYS A 153 9.30 13.72 9.86
N LEU A 154 8.44 14.55 9.28
CA LEU A 154 7.48 14.13 8.26
C LEU A 154 8.20 13.63 7.00
N LEU A 155 9.19 14.36 6.49
CA LEU A 155 10.02 13.92 5.36
C LEU A 155 10.71 12.59 5.65
N THR A 156 11.37 12.47 6.80
CA THR A 156 12.03 11.23 7.23
C THR A 156 11.06 10.05 7.29
N ASN A 157 9.84 10.26 7.77
CA ASN A 157 8.82 9.21 7.83
C ASN A 157 8.39 8.79 6.43
N LEU A 158 8.12 9.75 5.54
CA LEU A 158 7.75 9.47 4.15
C LEU A 158 8.89 8.77 3.41
N ALA A 159 10.14 9.18 3.61
CA ALA A 159 11.32 8.58 2.98
C ALA A 159 11.56 7.12 3.39
N LYS A 160 11.16 6.71 4.60
CA LYS A 160 11.39 5.34 5.11
C LYS A 160 10.40 4.31 4.57
N VAL A 161 9.23 4.73 4.09
CA VAL A 161 8.18 3.82 3.64
C VAL A 161 8.55 3.20 2.28
N ASP A 162 8.44 1.87 2.17
CA ASP A 162 8.79 1.14 0.94
C ASP A 162 7.91 1.53 -0.25
N VAL A 163 6.60 1.68 -0.02
CA VAL A 163 5.62 2.11 -1.02
C VAL A 163 4.82 3.33 -0.55
N LEU A 164 5.06 4.50 -1.14
CA LEU A 164 4.25 5.70 -0.91
C LEU A 164 3.22 5.85 -2.02
N ILE A 165 1.93 5.93 -1.69
CA ILE A 165 0.87 6.26 -2.66
C ILE A 165 0.57 7.75 -2.57
N LEU A 166 0.78 8.46 -3.68
CA LEU A 166 0.34 9.83 -3.93
C LEU A 166 -0.95 9.79 -4.76
N ASP A 167 -2.09 9.77 -4.08
CA ASP A 167 -3.40 9.71 -4.73
C ASP A 167 -3.90 11.11 -5.13
N ASP A 168 -4.72 11.17 -6.18
CA ASP A 168 -5.34 12.41 -6.68
C ASP A 168 -4.33 13.46 -7.19
N TRP A 169 -3.28 13.00 -7.87
CA TRP A 169 -2.31 13.86 -8.55
C TRP A 169 -2.98 14.76 -9.58
N GLY A 170 -2.61 16.03 -9.56
CA GLY A 170 -3.05 17.01 -10.56
C GLY A 170 -4.44 17.61 -10.34
N LEU A 171 -5.13 17.32 -9.21
CA LEU A 171 -6.42 17.93 -8.89
C LEU A 171 -6.35 19.39 -8.40
N MET A 172 -5.15 19.90 -8.12
CA MET A 172 -4.93 21.30 -7.76
C MET A 172 -3.64 21.80 -8.41
N LYS A 173 -3.61 23.09 -8.74
CA LYS A 173 -2.34 23.76 -9.05
C LYS A 173 -1.48 23.82 -7.79
N LEU A 174 -0.21 23.44 -7.91
CA LEU A 174 0.73 23.53 -6.80
C LEU A 174 1.20 24.98 -6.64
N SER A 175 1.28 25.46 -5.40
CA SER A 175 1.98 26.71 -5.07
C SER A 175 3.49 26.53 -5.23
N ALA A 176 4.25 27.63 -5.30
CA ALA A 176 5.72 27.57 -5.38
C ALA A 176 6.37 26.84 -4.18
N GLU A 177 5.72 26.87 -3.02
CA GLU A 177 6.15 26.12 -1.84
C GLU A 177 5.83 24.63 -1.99
N ASN A 178 4.59 24.29 -2.35
CA ASN A 178 4.16 22.90 -2.54
C ASN A 178 5.01 22.15 -3.57
N ARG A 179 5.46 22.84 -4.63
CA ARG A 179 6.35 22.25 -5.65
C ARG A 179 7.71 21.87 -5.05
N ARG A 180 8.29 22.74 -4.23
CA ARG A 180 9.57 22.48 -3.56
C ARG A 180 9.44 21.33 -2.56
N ASP A 181 8.37 21.31 -1.79
CA ASP A 181 8.13 20.26 -0.80
C ASP A 181 7.87 18.91 -1.47
N LEU A 182 7.13 18.90 -2.58
CA LEU A 182 6.93 17.70 -3.38
C LEU A 182 8.23 17.19 -3.99
N LEU A 183 9.09 18.09 -4.50
CA LEU A 183 10.41 17.74 -4.99
C LEU A 183 11.26 17.12 -3.87
N GLU A 184 11.27 17.69 -2.67
CA GLU A 184 12.04 17.18 -1.53
C GLU A 184 11.57 15.77 -1.13
N VAL A 185 10.25 15.53 -1.07
CA VAL A 185 9.68 14.20 -0.83
C VAL A 185 10.12 13.19 -1.91
N LEU A 186 10.14 13.59 -3.18
CA LEU A 186 10.48 12.69 -4.28
C LEU A 186 12.00 12.46 -4.38
N GLU A 187 12.82 13.47 -4.08
CA GLU A 187 14.28 13.39 -4.02
C GLU A 187 14.73 12.38 -2.97
N ASP A 188 14.19 12.45 -1.75
CA ASP A 188 14.54 11.54 -0.66
C ASP A 188 14.27 10.06 -1.03
N ARG A 189 13.29 9.84 -1.90
CA ARG A 189 12.81 8.51 -2.32
C ARG A 189 13.45 8.01 -3.61
N HIS A 190 13.94 8.90 -4.46
CA HIS A 190 14.42 8.58 -5.80
C HIS A 190 15.55 7.52 -5.75
N GLY A 191 15.37 6.43 -6.50
CA GLY A 191 16.31 5.31 -6.54
C GLY A 191 16.45 4.52 -5.22
N ARG A 192 15.63 4.80 -4.20
CA ARG A 192 15.70 4.15 -2.88
C ARG A 192 14.40 3.48 -2.46
N ARG A 193 13.25 4.04 -2.85
CA ARG A 193 11.92 3.60 -2.44
C ARG A 193 10.90 3.88 -3.54
N SER A 194 9.84 3.10 -3.59
CA SER A 194 8.90 3.10 -4.72
C SER A 194 7.70 3.99 -4.47
N THR A 195 7.25 4.72 -5.48
CA THR A 195 6.11 5.62 -5.38
C THR A 195 5.02 5.22 -6.37
N ILE A 196 3.78 5.12 -5.88
CA ILE A 196 2.60 4.98 -6.74
C ILE A 196 1.94 6.34 -6.85
N ALA A 197 1.71 6.85 -8.06
CA ALA A 197 0.93 8.07 -8.26
C ALA A 197 -0.35 7.75 -9.05
N THR A 198 -1.49 8.29 -8.61
CA THR A 198 -2.75 8.18 -9.35
C THR A 198 -3.17 9.54 -9.88
N SER A 199 -3.62 9.63 -11.13
CA SER A 199 -4.11 10.89 -11.70
C SER A 199 -5.30 10.68 -12.61
N GLN A 200 -6.14 11.71 -12.71
CA GLN A 200 -7.14 11.80 -13.78
C GLN A 200 -6.55 12.37 -15.07
N LEU A 201 -5.42 13.07 -14.96
CA LEU A 201 -4.76 13.72 -16.09
C LEU A 201 -3.80 12.73 -16.76
N PRO A 202 -3.70 12.78 -18.10
CA PRO A 202 -2.59 12.19 -18.84
C PRO A 202 -1.24 12.68 -18.27
N ILE A 203 -0.20 11.85 -18.35
CA ILE A 203 1.12 12.16 -17.78
C ILE A 203 1.73 13.39 -18.46
N GLU A 204 1.44 13.56 -19.74
CA GLU A 204 1.88 14.66 -20.60
C GLU A 204 1.41 16.03 -20.06
N GLU A 205 0.28 16.06 -19.35
CA GLU A 205 -0.26 17.29 -18.75
C GLU A 205 0.34 17.62 -17.38
N TRP A 206 1.07 16.68 -16.74
CA TRP A 206 1.56 16.88 -15.38
C TRP A 206 2.56 18.03 -15.28
N HIS A 207 3.38 18.23 -16.33
CA HIS A 207 4.32 19.35 -16.40
C HIS A 207 3.58 20.70 -16.27
N GLY A 208 2.47 20.86 -17.00
CA GLY A 208 1.63 22.06 -16.95
C GLY A 208 0.94 22.28 -15.60
N VAL A 209 0.52 21.22 -14.92
CA VAL A 209 -0.13 21.33 -13.60
C VAL A 209 0.86 21.70 -12.49
N ILE A 210 2.11 21.25 -12.60
CA ILE A 210 3.18 21.70 -11.71
C ILE A 210 3.38 23.21 -11.92
N GLY A 211 3.50 23.68 -13.17
CA GLY A 211 3.44 25.10 -13.51
C GLY A 211 4.72 25.90 -13.28
N ASP A 212 5.86 25.22 -13.10
CA ASP A 212 7.22 25.77 -13.10
C ASP A 212 8.10 24.79 -13.86
N ALA A 213 8.73 25.22 -14.97
CA ALA A 213 9.42 24.29 -15.89
C ALA A 213 10.56 23.54 -15.20
N THR A 214 11.43 24.25 -14.47
CA THR A 214 12.58 23.66 -13.79
C THR A 214 12.17 22.64 -12.72
N LEU A 215 11.20 22.99 -11.87
CA LEU A 215 10.71 22.07 -10.85
C LEU A 215 9.88 20.93 -11.46
N ALA A 216 9.14 21.19 -12.55
CA ALA A 216 8.39 20.15 -13.25
C ALA A 216 9.33 19.10 -13.84
N ASP A 217 10.39 19.51 -14.53
CA ASP A 217 11.40 18.60 -15.06
C ASP A 217 12.03 17.77 -13.93
N ALA A 218 12.44 18.40 -12.83
CA ALA A 218 13.02 17.70 -11.69
C ALA A 218 12.06 16.68 -11.05
N ILE A 219 10.80 17.07 -10.82
CA ILE A 219 9.77 16.22 -10.22
C ILE A 219 9.45 15.03 -11.15
N LEU A 220 9.25 15.29 -12.44
CA LEU A 220 8.86 14.27 -13.41
C LEU A 220 10.01 13.31 -13.73
N ASP A 221 11.26 13.79 -13.75
CA ASP A 221 12.44 12.93 -13.87
C ASP A 221 12.44 11.85 -12.77
N ARG A 222 12.25 12.24 -11.52
CA ARG A 222 12.26 11.32 -10.36
C ARG A 222 11.06 10.38 -10.31
N LEU A 223 9.90 10.84 -10.80
CA LEU A 223 8.65 10.09 -10.67
C LEU A 223 8.32 9.26 -11.91
N VAL A 224 8.59 9.76 -13.11
CA VAL A 224 8.11 9.21 -14.39
C VAL A 224 9.17 8.40 -15.13
N HIS A 225 10.46 8.74 -15.00
CA HIS A 225 11.52 8.09 -15.77
C HIS A 225 11.57 6.58 -15.51
N ASN A 226 11.58 6.19 -14.24
CA ASN A 226 11.66 4.79 -13.81
C ASN A 226 10.29 4.30 -13.31
N ALA A 227 9.28 4.31 -14.19
CA ALA A 227 7.92 3.97 -13.79
C ALA A 227 7.18 3.05 -14.76
N TYR A 228 6.45 2.08 -14.20
CA TYR A 228 5.38 1.40 -14.92
C TYR A 228 4.20 2.34 -15.11
N LYS A 229 3.65 2.39 -16.33
CA LYS A 229 2.55 3.30 -16.69
C LYS A 229 1.31 2.48 -17.01
N ILE A 230 0.26 2.64 -16.19
CA ILE A 230 -1.04 1.99 -16.37
C ILE A 230 -2.06 3.07 -16.73
N ASN A 231 -2.48 3.10 -17.99
CA ASN A 231 -3.52 4.01 -18.47
C ASN A 231 -4.87 3.31 -18.51
N LEU A 232 -5.70 3.54 -17.49
CA LEU A 232 -7.04 2.98 -17.42
C LEU A 232 -8.03 3.78 -18.27
N ARG A 233 -8.96 3.07 -18.91
CA ARG A 233 -9.98 3.65 -19.79
C ARG A 233 -11.38 3.17 -19.39
N GLY A 234 -12.39 3.62 -20.13
CA GLY A 234 -13.77 3.13 -20.00
C GLY A 234 -14.58 3.83 -18.92
N GLU A 235 -15.77 3.30 -18.67
CA GLU A 235 -16.74 3.90 -17.76
C GLU A 235 -16.44 3.66 -16.28
N SER A 236 -17.01 4.51 -15.44
CA SER A 236 -16.92 4.42 -13.98
C SER A 236 -17.49 3.10 -13.45
N MET A 237 -16.65 2.34 -12.74
CA MET A 237 -17.01 1.11 -12.02
C MET A 237 -18.06 1.36 -10.92
N ARG A 238 -18.20 2.61 -10.45
CA ARG A 238 -19.18 2.96 -9.40
C ARG A 238 -20.62 2.90 -9.90
N LYS A 239 -20.86 3.14 -11.20
CA LYS A 239 -22.22 3.11 -11.79
C LYS A 239 -22.82 1.71 -11.76
N GLN A 240 -22.00 0.66 -11.89
CA GLN A 240 -22.45 -0.73 -11.83
C GLN A 240 -22.95 -1.14 -10.44
N GLN A 241 -22.43 -0.52 -9.37
CA GLN A 241 -22.89 -0.76 -8.00
C GLN A 241 -24.16 0.02 -7.66
N ALA A 242 -24.40 1.16 -8.33
CA ALA A 242 -25.50 2.06 -8.05
C ALA A 242 -26.73 1.79 -8.96
N LYS A 243 -27.28 0.58 -8.95
CA LYS A 243 -28.65 0.34 -9.44
C LYS A 243 -29.65 0.67 -8.33
N LEU A 244 -29.69 1.94 -7.92
CA LEU A 244 -30.55 2.42 -6.83
C LEU A 244 -31.87 3.02 -7.33
N THR A 245 -32.07 3.13 -8.64
CA THR A 245 -33.35 3.60 -9.19
C THR A 245 -33.66 2.82 -10.46
N THR A 246 -34.65 1.92 -10.38
CA THR A 246 -35.38 1.44 -11.54
C THR A 246 -36.17 2.61 -12.09
N THR A 247 -35.75 3.15 -13.23
CA THR A 247 -36.64 3.99 -14.05
C THR A 247 -37.81 3.12 -14.50
N GLU A 248 -38.91 3.18 -13.74
CA GLU A 248 -40.22 2.83 -14.27
C GLU A 248 -40.47 3.75 -15.45
N THR A 249 -40.48 3.16 -16.63
CA THR A 249 -41.01 3.78 -17.84
C THR A 249 -42.52 3.80 -17.64
N SER A 250 -43.07 4.95 -17.24
CA SER A 250 -44.50 5.20 -17.34
C SER A 250 -44.80 5.62 -18.78
N GLU A 251 -45.70 4.87 -19.40
CA GLU A 251 -46.24 5.01 -20.76
C GLU A 251 -46.84 6.38 -21.06
#